data_AF-A0A421JKU3-F1
#
_entry.id   AF-A0A421JKU3-F1
#
_cell.length_a   1.000
_cell.length_b   1.000
_cell.length_c   1.000
_cell.angle_alpha   90.00
_cell.angle_beta   90.00
_cell.angle_gamma   90.00
#
_symmetry.space_group_name_H-M   'P 1'
#
loop_
_entity.id
_entity.type
_entity.pdbx_description
1 polymer ?
#
loop_
_entity_poly.entity_id
_entity_poly.type
_entity_poly.pdbx_seq_one_letter_code
_entity_poly.pdbx_strand_id
1 'polypeptide(L)'
;MSELNKIHPIPLDILEEIQSNDLTPTPSQPTHKKSWLIPVLYKFQKYSAYSFLSFIGIHLTSVIVVPILPITPTIKQDVFSMTKAVFHSIPLYETAFIYGSSLVHIISGVTLRIIRTYQKHIDKRKKKHKKKISTYNMNDSIQIKDDDDDIGLGGISNIFGLGYKKSWISQTFGISPLQFSGYLLLPLVAFHYFKFRLSPLLIEGDSSLINLDYITYVVNLRNPTFNLLALSGLIWTATYHTVNGLLKLNKKFNKNWKRFGLAMINIVGSLGMLSIYYFKIDSDIINLGGYLDKTFSNYLNTFWI
;
A
#
# COMPACT_ATOMS: atom_id res chain seq x y z
N MET A 1 -38.00 -18.10 50.25
CA MET A 1 -38.97 -16.99 50.40
C MET A 1 -38.27 -15.73 49.94
N SER A 2 -38.74 -15.11 48.87
CA SER A 2 -38.16 -13.86 48.32
C SER A 2 -38.59 -12.69 49.20
N GLU A 3 -37.63 -11.94 49.74
CA GLU A 3 -37.94 -10.69 50.43
C GLU A 3 -38.52 -9.67 49.43
N LEU A 4 -39.70 -9.15 49.75
CA LEU A 4 -40.35 -8.07 49.02
C LEU A 4 -39.77 -6.74 49.47
N ASN A 5 -38.98 -6.11 48.61
CA ASN A 5 -38.50 -4.75 48.84
C ASN A 5 -39.63 -3.75 48.55
N LYS A 6 -39.92 -2.88 49.51
CA LYS A 6 -40.97 -1.87 49.42
C LYS A 6 -40.47 -0.72 48.52
N ILE A 7 -41.01 -0.62 47.32
CA ILE A 7 -40.74 0.50 46.40
C ILE A 7 -41.59 1.68 46.86
N HIS A 8 -40.95 2.82 47.14
CA HIS A 8 -41.66 4.05 47.46
C HIS A 8 -42.26 4.66 46.19
N PRO A 9 -43.50 5.19 46.23
CA PRO A 9 -44.09 5.87 45.09
C PRO A 9 -43.26 7.10 44.75
N ILE A 10 -42.98 7.27 43.46
CA ILE A 10 -42.27 8.43 42.93
C ILE A 10 -43.17 9.66 43.15
N PRO A 11 -42.66 10.77 43.73
CA PRO A 11 -43.40 12.02 43.89
C PRO A 11 -43.96 12.52 42.54
N LEU A 12 -45.20 13.01 42.55
CA LEU A 12 -45.91 13.48 41.35
C LEU A 12 -45.13 14.58 40.62
N ASP A 13 -44.46 15.44 41.39
CA ASP A 13 -43.65 16.55 40.87
C ASP A 13 -42.51 16.08 39.95
N ILE A 14 -41.97 14.88 40.21
CA ILE A 14 -40.91 14.27 39.37
C ILE A 14 -41.51 13.71 38.07
N LEU A 15 -42.75 13.22 38.10
CA LEU A 15 -43.46 12.76 36.90
C LEU A 15 -43.83 13.94 35.99
N GLU A 16 -44.21 15.08 36.56
CA GLU A 16 -44.46 16.32 35.82
C GLU A 16 -43.17 16.92 35.23
N GLU A 17 -42.04 16.82 35.94
CA GLU A 17 -40.73 17.22 35.41
C GLU A 17 -40.24 16.29 34.27
N ILE A 18 -40.54 14.98 34.34
CA ILE A 18 -40.24 14.03 33.26
C ILE A 18 -41.14 14.28 32.04
N GLN A 19 -42.44 14.54 32.25
CA GLN A 19 -43.38 14.82 31.15
C GLN A 19 -43.17 16.19 30.49
N SER A 20 -42.74 17.20 31.24
CA SER A 20 -42.47 18.54 30.70
C SER A 20 -41.16 18.61 29.90
N ASN A 21 -40.15 17.83 30.27
CA ASN A 21 -38.90 17.73 29.51
C ASN A 21 -39.06 17.02 28.16
N ASP A 22 -40.07 16.15 28.01
CA ASP A 22 -40.40 15.48 26.74
C ASP A 22 -41.12 16.39 25.72
N LEU A 23 -41.55 17.59 26.12
CA LEU A 23 -42.25 18.55 25.24
C LEU A 23 -41.35 19.66 24.69
N THR A 24 -40.06 19.68 25.05
CA THR A 24 -39.11 20.57 24.38
C THR A 24 -38.57 19.87 23.12
N PRO A 25 -38.80 20.42 21.90
CA PRO A 25 -38.15 19.88 20.73
C PRO A 25 -36.64 20.03 20.94
N THR A 26 -35.99 18.90 21.16
CA THR A 26 -34.53 18.82 21.23
C THR A 26 -33.99 19.48 19.95
N PRO A 27 -32.99 20.38 20.02
CA PRO A 27 -32.40 20.94 18.82
C PRO A 27 -32.00 19.80 17.90
N SER A 28 -32.64 19.73 16.73
CA SER A 28 -32.45 18.68 15.74
C SER A 28 -30.96 18.41 15.58
N GLN A 29 -30.54 17.19 15.93
CA GLN A 29 -29.22 16.67 15.63
C GLN A 29 -28.88 17.02 14.17
N PRO A 30 -27.71 17.60 13.86
CA PRO A 30 -27.36 17.91 12.49
C PRO A 30 -27.40 16.60 11.71
N THR A 31 -28.35 16.50 10.79
CA THR A 31 -28.52 15.37 9.90
C THR A 31 -27.22 15.21 9.12
N HIS A 32 -26.40 14.25 9.56
CA HIS A 32 -25.19 13.87 8.82
C HIS A 32 -25.68 13.35 7.47
N LYS A 33 -25.68 14.21 6.45
CA LYS A 33 -25.83 13.79 5.05
C LYS A 33 -24.88 12.60 4.86
N LYS A 34 -25.43 11.39 4.71
CA LYS A 34 -24.66 10.18 4.42
C LYS A 34 -23.92 10.46 3.11
N SER A 35 -22.66 10.86 3.24
CA SER A 35 -21.83 11.25 2.11
C SER A 35 -21.57 10.02 1.25
N TRP A 36 -22.39 9.81 0.22
CA TRP A 36 -22.26 8.79 -0.83
C TRP A 36 -20.86 8.75 -1.45
N LEU A 37 -20.10 9.84 -1.34
CA LEU A 37 -18.72 9.93 -1.78
C LEU A 37 -17.78 8.89 -1.14
N ILE A 38 -17.93 8.57 0.15
CA ILE A 38 -17.02 7.65 0.84
C ILE A 38 -17.09 6.22 0.26
N PRO A 39 -18.27 5.58 0.13
CA PRO A 39 -18.34 4.25 -0.46
C PRO A 39 -17.94 4.23 -1.94
N VAL A 40 -18.18 5.31 -2.69
CA VAL A 40 -17.76 5.43 -4.09
C VAL A 40 -16.24 5.53 -4.22
N LEU A 41 -15.59 6.39 -3.45
CA LEU A 41 -14.13 6.50 -3.42
C LEU A 41 -13.49 5.16 -3.03
N TYR A 42 -14.10 4.42 -2.10
CA TYR A 42 -13.61 3.09 -1.72
C TYR A 42 -13.74 2.08 -2.87
N LYS A 43 -14.83 2.13 -3.66
CA LYS A 43 -14.98 1.32 -4.87
C LYS A 43 -13.90 1.67 -5.89
N PHE A 44 -13.69 2.95 -6.18
CA PHE A 44 -12.64 3.38 -7.11
C PHE A 44 -11.26 2.89 -6.67
N GLN A 45 -10.90 3.09 -5.39
CA GLN A 45 -9.63 2.64 -4.84
C GLN A 45 -9.45 1.11 -4.94
N LYS A 46 -10.53 0.34 -4.73
CA LYS A 46 -10.53 -1.13 -4.76
C LYS A 46 -10.37 -1.66 -6.19
N TYR A 47 -11.19 -1.19 -7.12
CA TYR A 47 -11.17 -1.69 -8.50
C TYR A 47 -9.91 -1.26 -9.23
N SER A 48 -9.42 -0.03 -8.98
CA SER A 48 -8.14 0.40 -9.54
C SER A 48 -6.96 -0.43 -9.01
N ALA A 49 -6.99 -0.85 -7.74
CA ALA A 49 -5.97 -1.76 -7.20
C ALA A 49 -5.97 -3.13 -7.89
N TYR A 50 -7.14 -3.70 -8.22
CA TYR A 50 -7.20 -4.97 -8.96
C TYR A 50 -6.73 -4.84 -10.41
N SER A 51 -7.03 -3.73 -11.07
CA SER A 51 -6.49 -3.44 -12.40
C SER A 51 -4.97 -3.31 -12.37
N PHE A 52 -4.40 -2.64 -11.37
CA PHE A 52 -2.95 -2.56 -11.23
C PHE A 52 -2.32 -3.93 -10.91
N LEU A 53 -3.03 -4.78 -10.16
CA LEU A 53 -2.55 -6.13 -9.81
C LEU A 53 -2.32 -7.02 -11.04
N SER A 54 -3.11 -6.85 -12.12
CA SER A 54 -2.87 -7.61 -13.36
C SER A 54 -1.53 -7.24 -14.00
N PHE A 55 -1.16 -5.95 -13.98
CA PHE A 55 0.15 -5.49 -14.42
C PHE A 55 1.26 -6.08 -13.54
N ILE A 56 1.12 -6.00 -12.20
CA ILE A 56 2.10 -6.54 -11.26
C ILE A 56 2.38 -8.02 -11.54
N GLY A 57 1.35 -8.84 -11.78
CA GLY A 57 1.53 -10.28 -12.02
C GLY A 57 2.39 -10.58 -13.24
N ILE A 58 2.08 -9.94 -14.36
CA ILE A 58 2.84 -10.11 -15.61
C ILE A 58 4.26 -9.55 -15.45
N HIS A 59 4.37 -8.35 -14.86
CA HIS A 59 5.66 -7.70 -14.64
C HIS A 59 6.59 -8.54 -13.75
N LEU A 60 6.15 -8.95 -12.55
CA LEU A 60 6.94 -9.80 -11.64
C LEU A 60 7.36 -11.10 -12.30
N THR A 61 6.51 -11.69 -13.14
CA THR A 61 6.87 -12.91 -13.87
C THR A 61 8.06 -12.65 -14.79
N SER A 62 8.01 -11.58 -15.58
CA SER A 62 9.05 -11.24 -16.56
C SER A 62 10.38 -10.79 -15.95
N VAL A 63 10.38 -10.09 -14.81
CA VAL A 63 11.60 -9.49 -14.22
C VAL A 63 12.07 -10.15 -12.92
N ILE A 64 11.29 -11.05 -12.32
CA ILE A 64 11.69 -11.81 -11.12
C ILE A 64 11.69 -13.31 -11.41
N VAL A 65 10.56 -13.87 -11.82
CA VAL A 65 10.44 -15.33 -11.94
C VAL A 65 11.34 -15.86 -13.05
N VAL A 66 11.21 -15.32 -14.26
CA VAL A 66 11.92 -15.81 -15.45
C VAL A 66 13.44 -15.66 -15.34
N PRO A 67 14.01 -14.53 -14.87
CA PRO A 67 15.46 -14.39 -14.72
C PRO A 67 16.11 -15.41 -13.78
N ILE A 68 15.38 -15.86 -12.75
CA ILE A 68 15.88 -16.85 -11.77
C ILE A 68 15.90 -18.27 -12.34
N LEU A 69 15.08 -18.56 -13.36
CA LEU A 69 15.01 -19.91 -13.93
C LEU A 69 16.32 -20.28 -14.63
N PRO A 70 16.77 -21.55 -14.52
CA PRO A 70 17.96 -22.06 -15.17
C PRO A 70 17.67 -22.39 -16.65
N ILE A 71 17.25 -21.39 -17.42
CA ILE A 71 16.95 -21.47 -18.86
C ILE A 71 17.88 -20.55 -19.66
N THR A 72 17.92 -20.71 -20.98
CA THR A 72 18.84 -19.95 -21.84
C THR A 72 18.53 -18.43 -21.82
N PRO A 73 19.55 -17.56 -21.94
CA PRO A 73 19.36 -16.10 -21.99
C PRO A 73 18.39 -15.65 -23.08
N THR A 74 18.41 -16.33 -24.24
CA THR A 74 17.50 -16.07 -25.36
C THR A 74 16.03 -16.22 -24.97
N ILE A 75 15.68 -17.32 -24.29
CA ILE A 75 14.30 -17.56 -23.84
C ILE A 75 13.89 -16.52 -22.78
N LYS A 76 14.80 -16.14 -21.87
CA LYS A 76 14.53 -15.07 -20.89
C LYS A 76 14.18 -13.77 -21.59
N GLN A 77 14.96 -13.39 -22.60
CA GLN A 77 14.76 -12.19 -23.39
C GLN A 77 13.48 -12.23 -24.22
N ASP A 78 13.13 -13.38 -24.81
CA ASP A 78 11.90 -13.57 -25.57
C ASP A 78 10.65 -13.39 -24.68
N VAL A 79 10.66 -14.00 -23.49
CA VAL A 79 9.55 -13.87 -22.53
C VAL A 79 9.41 -12.43 -22.03
N PHE A 80 10.53 -11.76 -21.76
CA PHE A 80 10.53 -10.34 -21.40
C PHE A 80 9.96 -9.47 -22.54
N SER A 81 10.38 -9.72 -23.78
CA SER A 81 9.92 -8.99 -24.95
C SER A 81 8.44 -9.22 -25.24
N MET A 82 7.96 -10.47 -25.07
CA MET A 82 6.54 -10.81 -25.15
C MET A 82 5.71 -10.03 -24.12
N THR A 83 6.21 -9.93 -22.89
CA THR A 83 5.56 -9.13 -21.84
C THR A 83 5.45 -7.65 -22.21
N LYS A 84 6.53 -7.04 -22.72
CA LYS A 84 6.48 -5.67 -23.24
C LYS A 84 5.47 -5.52 -24.38
N ALA A 85 5.45 -6.49 -25.29
CA ALA A 85 4.52 -6.50 -26.41
C ALA A 85 3.07 -6.52 -25.91
N VAL A 86 2.73 -7.28 -24.87
CA VAL A 86 1.38 -7.26 -24.26
C VAL A 86 1.01 -5.86 -23.77
N PHE A 87 1.93 -5.14 -23.13
CA PHE A 87 1.66 -3.81 -22.59
C PHE A 87 1.46 -2.73 -23.66
N HIS A 88 2.13 -2.86 -24.82
CA HIS A 88 2.04 -1.88 -25.91
C HIS A 88 1.04 -2.24 -27.01
N SER A 89 0.88 -3.53 -27.33
CA SER A 89 0.04 -3.99 -28.45
C SER A 89 -1.45 -3.89 -28.16
N ILE A 90 -1.85 -3.99 -26.89
CA ILE A 90 -3.24 -3.81 -26.48
C ILE A 90 -3.51 -2.31 -26.39
N PRO A 91 -4.44 -1.75 -27.21
CA PRO A 91 -4.76 -0.33 -27.16
C PRO A 91 -5.16 0.09 -25.75
N LEU A 92 -4.59 1.21 -25.28
CA LEU A 92 -4.86 1.81 -23.96
C LEU A 92 -4.44 0.97 -22.75
N TYR A 93 -3.78 -0.19 -22.90
CA TYR A 93 -3.41 -1.01 -21.73
C TYR A 93 -2.48 -0.25 -20.79
N GLU A 94 -1.36 0.26 -21.29
CA GLU A 94 -0.43 1.07 -20.50
C GLU A 94 -1.13 2.27 -19.85
N THR A 95 -1.90 3.03 -20.63
CA THR A 95 -2.60 4.22 -20.14
C THR A 95 -3.65 3.92 -19.08
N ALA A 96 -4.49 2.89 -19.28
CA ALA A 96 -5.61 2.61 -18.39
C ALA A 96 -5.20 1.72 -17.20
N PHE A 97 -4.48 0.63 -17.45
CA PHE A 97 -4.15 -0.37 -16.43
C PHE A 97 -2.93 -0.01 -15.61
N ILE A 98 -1.97 0.73 -16.15
CA ILE A 98 -0.76 1.12 -15.41
C ILE A 98 -0.93 2.54 -14.87
N TYR A 99 -0.99 3.56 -15.73
CA TYR A 99 -1.07 4.95 -15.27
C TYR A 99 -2.42 5.30 -14.64
N GLY A 100 -3.52 4.99 -15.33
CA GLY A 100 -4.87 5.33 -14.91
C GLY A 100 -5.25 4.67 -13.59
N SER A 101 -5.03 3.37 -13.47
CA SER A 101 -5.33 2.62 -12.24
C SER A 101 -4.48 3.10 -11.05
N SER A 102 -3.19 3.35 -11.25
CA SER A 102 -2.29 3.87 -10.22
C SER A 102 -2.73 5.25 -9.74
N LEU A 103 -3.03 6.15 -10.67
CA LEU A 103 -3.45 7.51 -10.36
C LEU A 103 -4.78 7.52 -9.60
N VAL A 104 -5.78 6.76 -10.08
CA VAL A 104 -7.07 6.62 -9.40
C VAL A 104 -6.89 6.03 -8.00
N HIS A 105 -6.01 5.04 -7.83
CA HIS A 105 -5.70 4.46 -6.53
C HIS A 105 -5.14 5.49 -5.55
N ILE A 106 -4.15 6.27 -5.98
CA ILE A 106 -3.48 7.27 -5.16
C ILE A 106 -4.46 8.40 -4.81
N ILE A 107 -5.14 8.99 -5.79
CA ILE A 107 -6.06 10.12 -5.59
C ILE A 107 -7.20 9.72 -4.66
N SER A 108 -7.85 8.58 -4.91
CA SER A 108 -8.95 8.12 -4.06
C SER A 108 -8.48 7.82 -2.63
N GLY A 109 -7.29 7.23 -2.46
CA GLY A 109 -6.71 6.96 -1.15
C GLY A 109 -6.31 8.19 -0.36
N VAL A 110 -5.71 9.19 -1.01
CA VAL A 110 -5.39 10.49 -0.40
C VAL A 110 -6.67 11.23 -0.02
N THR A 111 -7.66 11.26 -0.92
CA THR A 111 -8.95 11.91 -0.66
C THR A 111 -9.68 11.30 0.53
N LEU A 112 -9.79 9.96 0.58
CA LEU A 112 -10.40 9.24 1.71
C LEU A 112 -9.70 9.55 3.03
N ARG A 113 -8.38 9.72 3.00
CA ARG A 113 -7.59 10.06 4.18
C ARG A 113 -7.85 11.49 4.66
N ILE A 114 -7.86 12.46 3.76
CA ILE A 114 -8.19 13.85 4.11
C ILE A 114 -9.58 13.91 4.76
N ILE A 115 -10.57 13.25 4.15
CA ILE A 115 -11.95 13.18 4.69
C ILE A 115 -11.97 12.54 6.08
N ARG A 116 -11.31 11.38 6.27
CA ARG A 116 -11.30 10.67 7.56
C ARG A 116 -10.54 11.43 8.65
N THR A 117 -9.43 12.06 8.31
CA THR A 117 -8.65 12.88 9.24
C THR A 117 -9.48 14.07 9.69
N TYR A 118 -10.16 14.76 8.76
CA TYR A 118 -11.05 15.87 9.08
C TYR A 118 -12.20 15.44 10.00
N GLN A 119 -12.89 14.33 9.68
CA GLN A 119 -13.94 13.76 10.52
C GLN A 119 -13.44 13.40 11.93
N LYS A 120 -12.28 12.73 12.03
CA LYS A 120 -11.66 12.38 13.32
C LYS A 120 -11.33 13.62 14.16
N HIS A 121 -10.89 14.72 13.54
CA HIS A 121 -10.65 15.98 14.24
C HIS A 121 -11.94 16.61 14.76
N ILE A 122 -13.02 16.60 13.97
CA ILE A 122 -14.34 17.08 14.39
C ILE A 122 -14.88 16.24 15.56
N ASP A 123 -14.81 14.91 15.46
CA ASP A 123 -15.32 14.00 16.49
C ASP A 123 -14.56 14.15 17.80
N LYS A 124 -13.23 14.35 17.76
CA LYS A 124 -12.42 14.67 18.95
C LYS A 124 -12.88 15.96 19.62
N ARG A 125 -13.19 17.01 18.85
CA ARG A 125 -13.70 18.28 19.39
C ARG A 125 -15.06 18.09 20.07
N LYS A 126 -15.99 17.36 19.42
CA LYS A 126 -17.30 17.01 20.01
C LYS A 126 -17.17 16.20 21.30
N LYS A 127 -16.29 15.19 21.33
CA LYS A 127 -16.01 14.39 22.53
C LYS A 127 -15.40 15.20 23.66
N LYS A 128 -14.47 16.13 23.37
CA LYS A 128 -13.88 17.02 24.38
C LYS A 128 -14.93 17.96 24.99
N HIS A 129 -15.89 18.40 24.20
CA HIS A 129 -17.02 19.21 24.67
C HIS A 129 -17.99 18.40 25.54
N LYS A 130 -18.33 17.16 25.13
CA LYS A 130 -19.20 16.24 25.90
C LYS A 130 -18.54 15.73 27.19
N LYS A 131 -17.22 15.50 27.20
CA LYS A 131 -16.45 15.09 28.39
C LYS A 131 -16.33 16.19 29.45
N LYS A 132 -16.60 17.45 29.08
CA LYS A 132 -16.73 18.57 30.04
C LYS A 132 -18.08 18.54 30.80
N ILE A 133 -19.04 17.71 30.36
CA ILE A 133 -20.40 17.63 30.89
C ILE A 133 -20.71 16.25 31.53
N SER A 134 -19.95 15.20 31.22
CA SER A 134 -20.20 13.83 31.70
C SER A 134 -19.21 13.40 32.78
N THR A 135 -19.71 13.02 33.96
CA THR A 135 -19.01 12.33 35.05
C THR A 135 -18.34 11.05 34.53
N TYR A 136 -17.12 10.81 35.01
CA TYR A 136 -16.17 9.83 34.50
C TYR A 136 -16.60 8.40 34.88
N ASN A 137 -16.93 7.55 33.90
CA ASN A 137 -17.14 6.12 34.13
C ASN A 137 -15.88 5.36 33.70
N MET A 138 -15.16 4.78 34.66
CA MET A 138 -13.78 4.28 34.53
C MET A 138 -13.68 2.81 34.08
N ASN A 139 -14.65 2.32 33.30
CA ASN A 139 -14.72 0.90 32.90
C ASN A 139 -14.56 0.63 31.39
N ASP A 140 -14.17 1.62 30.60
CA ASP A 140 -13.82 1.38 29.19
C ASP A 140 -12.40 0.77 29.12
N SER A 141 -12.35 -0.54 29.39
CA SER A 141 -11.20 -1.38 29.06
C SER A 141 -10.79 -1.11 27.62
N ILE A 142 -9.50 -0.82 27.42
CA ILE A 142 -8.90 -0.59 26.11
C ILE A 142 -8.97 -1.92 25.34
N GLN A 143 -10.12 -2.19 24.70
CA GLN A 143 -10.28 -3.27 23.75
C GLN A 143 -9.47 -2.92 22.50
N ILE A 144 -8.21 -3.35 22.47
CA ILE A 144 -7.41 -3.37 21.25
C ILE A 144 -8.13 -4.32 20.29
N LYS A 145 -8.74 -3.79 19.23
CA LYS A 145 -9.39 -4.61 18.22
C LYS A 145 -8.32 -5.19 17.31
N ASP A 146 -8.45 -6.47 16.96
CA ASP A 146 -7.55 -7.16 16.02
C ASP A 146 -7.49 -6.53 14.60
N ASP A 147 -8.42 -5.62 14.31
CA ASP A 147 -8.55 -4.78 13.11
C ASP A 147 -7.86 -3.41 13.24
N ASP A 148 -7.12 -3.15 14.33
CA ASP A 148 -6.41 -1.88 14.48
C ASP A 148 -5.30 -1.77 13.41
N ASP A 149 -5.53 -0.83 12.47
CA ASP A 149 -4.64 -0.44 11.38
C ASP A 149 -3.19 -0.15 11.82
N ASP A 150 -3.00 0.07 13.12
CA ASP A 150 -1.76 0.37 13.83
C ASP A 150 -0.87 -0.87 14.09
N ILE A 151 -1.42 -2.08 14.05
CA ILE A 151 -0.70 -3.35 14.26
C ILE A 151 -0.03 -3.84 12.97
N GLY A 152 -0.63 -3.55 11.81
CA GLY A 152 -0.18 -4.10 10.53
C GLY A 152 -0.21 -5.63 10.53
N LEU A 153 0.82 -6.28 9.97
CA LEU A 153 0.96 -7.75 9.95
C LEU A 153 1.63 -8.33 11.21
N GLY A 154 1.96 -7.50 12.21
CA GLY A 154 2.49 -7.95 13.51
C GLY A 154 3.99 -8.28 13.56
N GLY A 155 4.74 -8.01 12.48
CA GLY A 155 6.22 -8.13 12.44
C GLY A 155 6.78 -9.52 12.77
N ILE A 156 8.09 -9.58 13.05
CA ILE A 156 8.79 -10.82 13.47
C ILE A 156 8.19 -11.44 14.75
N SER A 157 7.62 -10.62 15.65
CA SER A 157 6.94 -11.07 16.87
C SER A 157 5.76 -12.00 16.58
N ASN A 158 5.04 -11.80 15.47
CA ASN A 158 3.93 -12.67 15.06
C ASN A 158 4.43 -14.03 14.56
N ILE A 159 5.60 -14.07 13.92
CA ILE A 159 6.23 -15.31 13.44
C ILE A 159 6.56 -16.22 14.64
N PHE A 160 7.12 -15.65 15.69
CA PHE A 160 7.46 -16.38 16.92
C PHE A 160 6.30 -16.53 17.92
N GLY A 161 5.08 -16.11 17.56
CA GLY A 161 3.90 -16.26 18.41
C GLY A 161 3.89 -15.41 19.68
N LEU A 162 4.76 -14.38 19.76
CA LEU A 162 4.95 -13.50 20.92
C LEU A 162 3.86 -12.41 21.06
N GLY A 163 2.72 -12.59 20.39
CA GLY A 163 1.57 -11.68 20.45
C GLY A 163 1.63 -10.49 19.48
N TYR A 164 0.58 -9.65 19.54
CA TYR A 164 0.44 -8.46 18.70
C TYR A 164 0.96 -7.23 19.44
N LYS A 165 2.04 -6.64 18.93
CA LYS A 165 2.51 -5.32 19.36
C LYS A 165 2.19 -4.30 18.28
N LYS A 166 1.86 -3.08 18.71
CA LYS A 166 1.74 -1.92 17.81
C LYS A 166 3.04 -1.78 17.01
N SER A 167 2.94 -1.58 15.69
CA SER A 167 4.12 -1.46 14.85
C SER A 167 4.97 -0.27 15.29
N TRP A 168 6.30 -0.40 15.25
CA TRP A 168 7.23 0.70 15.53
C TRP A 168 6.88 1.96 14.70
N ILE A 169 6.53 1.79 13.43
CA ILE A 169 6.11 2.89 12.56
C ILE A 169 4.87 3.62 13.12
N SER A 170 3.89 2.87 13.61
CA SER A 170 2.67 3.45 14.16
C SER A 170 2.90 4.11 15.53
N GLN A 171 3.86 3.59 16.32
CA GLN A 171 4.27 4.21 17.57
C GLN A 171 5.02 5.53 17.34
N THR A 172 5.97 5.54 16.41
CA THR A 172 6.84 6.70 16.16
C THR A 172 6.16 7.78 15.31
N PHE A 173 5.48 7.40 14.23
CA PHE A 173 4.92 8.36 13.26
C PHE A 173 3.40 8.54 13.36
N GLY A 174 2.72 7.76 14.19
CA GLY A 174 1.26 7.84 14.34
C GLY A 174 0.46 7.49 13.08
N ILE A 175 1.11 6.89 12.08
CA ILE A 175 0.49 6.40 10.85
C ILE A 175 0.55 4.88 10.77
N SER A 176 -0.44 4.30 10.11
CA SER A 176 -0.51 2.86 9.94
C SER A 176 0.62 2.36 9.02
N PRO A 177 1.18 1.16 9.24
CA PRO A 177 2.23 0.60 8.39
C PRO A 177 1.85 0.51 6.90
N LEU A 178 0.57 0.23 6.58
CA LEU A 178 0.06 0.23 5.21
C LEU A 178 0.13 1.63 4.56
N GLN A 179 -0.04 2.67 5.36
CA GLN A 179 0.02 4.05 4.92
C GLN A 179 1.46 4.48 4.68
N PHE A 180 2.35 4.14 5.63
CA PHE A 180 3.78 4.38 5.50
C PHE A 180 4.35 3.71 4.25
N SER A 181 4.02 2.44 4.00
CA SER A 181 4.48 1.75 2.80
C SER A 181 3.97 2.40 1.51
N GLY A 182 2.75 2.95 1.50
CA GLY A 182 2.23 3.70 0.36
C GLY A 182 3.00 4.99 0.07
N TYR A 183 3.37 5.74 1.13
CA TYR A 183 4.19 6.94 0.98
C TYR A 183 5.63 6.63 0.56
N LEU A 184 6.21 5.55 1.10
CA LEU A 184 7.55 5.10 0.73
C LEU A 184 7.59 4.56 -0.71
N LEU A 185 6.49 3.96 -1.20
CA LEU A 185 6.42 3.47 -2.58
C LEU A 185 6.48 4.56 -3.63
N LEU A 186 5.94 5.74 -3.35
CA LEU A 186 5.88 6.82 -4.33
C LEU A 186 7.26 7.20 -4.90
N PRO A 187 8.29 7.54 -4.08
CA PRO A 187 9.62 7.84 -4.59
C PRO A 187 10.32 6.61 -5.20
N LEU A 188 10.09 5.41 -4.65
CA LEU A 188 10.72 4.18 -5.18
C LEU A 188 10.19 3.81 -6.57
N VAL A 189 8.88 3.89 -6.78
CA VAL A 189 8.25 3.68 -8.09
C VAL A 189 8.65 4.78 -9.06
N ALA A 190 8.70 6.05 -8.61
CA ALA A 190 9.15 7.15 -9.46
C ALA A 190 10.60 6.95 -9.93
N PHE A 191 11.51 6.54 -9.03
CA PHE A 191 12.89 6.23 -9.39
C PHE A 191 13.00 5.05 -10.37
N HIS A 192 12.26 3.98 -10.12
CA HIS A 192 12.18 2.82 -11.02
C HIS A 192 11.64 3.22 -12.40
N TYR A 193 10.52 3.93 -12.45
CA TYR A 193 9.92 4.43 -13.69
C TYR A 193 10.90 5.33 -14.45
N PHE A 194 11.59 6.21 -13.73
CA PHE A 194 12.57 7.11 -14.31
C PHE A 194 13.70 6.36 -15.03
N LYS A 195 14.36 5.42 -14.33
CA LYS A 195 15.50 4.67 -14.87
C LYS A 195 15.10 3.70 -15.98
N PHE A 196 13.99 2.99 -15.81
CA PHE A 196 13.63 1.88 -16.70
C PHE A 196 12.58 2.23 -17.76
N ARG A 197 12.07 3.47 -17.80
CA ARG A 197 11.08 3.87 -18.80
C ARG A 197 11.26 5.29 -19.29
N LEU A 198 11.32 6.27 -18.39
CA LEU A 198 11.34 7.68 -18.80
C LEU A 198 12.67 8.06 -19.47
N SER A 199 13.81 7.61 -18.95
CA SER A 199 15.12 7.93 -19.55
C SER A 199 15.26 7.41 -21.00
N PRO A 200 14.98 6.13 -21.31
CA PRO A 200 14.97 5.65 -22.69
C PRO A 200 14.03 6.45 -23.60
N LEU A 201 12.81 6.73 -23.12
CA LEU A 201 11.80 7.48 -23.88
C LEU A 201 12.27 8.90 -24.23
N LEU A 202 12.97 9.58 -23.32
CA LEU A 202 13.44 10.96 -23.54
C LEU A 202 14.61 11.04 -24.54
N ILE A 203 15.35 9.95 -24.72
CA ILE A 203 16.60 9.96 -25.50
C ILE A 203 16.40 9.35 -26.88
N GLU A 204 15.59 8.30 -26.98
CA GLU A 204 15.32 7.63 -28.26
C GLU A 204 13.92 7.88 -28.79
N GLY A 205 13.05 8.52 -28.01
CA GLY A 205 11.64 8.72 -28.38
C GLY A 205 10.79 7.46 -28.28
N ASP A 206 11.38 6.31 -27.92
CA ASP A 206 10.68 5.04 -27.72
C ASP A 206 11.23 4.21 -26.55
N SER A 207 10.75 2.97 -26.43
CA SER A 207 11.15 2.02 -25.39
C SER A 207 11.51 0.66 -25.99
N SER A 208 11.93 0.65 -27.25
CA SER A 208 12.22 -0.56 -28.02
C SER A 208 13.48 -1.25 -27.51
N LEU A 209 14.54 -0.47 -27.19
CA LEU A 209 15.84 -0.96 -26.73
C LEU A 209 15.89 -1.43 -25.27
N ILE A 210 14.80 -1.27 -24.50
CA ILE A 210 14.72 -1.79 -23.14
C ILE A 210 14.68 -3.32 -23.20
N ASN A 211 15.78 -3.99 -22.90
CA ASN A 211 15.90 -5.45 -22.83
C ASN A 211 16.47 -5.88 -21.46
N LEU A 212 16.65 -7.18 -21.23
CA LEU A 212 17.27 -7.67 -20.00
C LEU A 212 18.71 -7.16 -19.86
N ASP A 213 19.44 -7.02 -20.98
CA ASP A 213 20.80 -6.49 -20.99
C ASP A 213 20.87 -5.03 -20.51
N TYR A 214 19.92 -4.19 -20.94
CA TYR A 214 19.77 -2.82 -20.46
C TYR A 214 19.46 -2.80 -18.95
N ILE A 215 18.62 -3.72 -18.46
CA ILE A 215 18.35 -3.83 -17.03
C ILE A 215 19.62 -4.21 -16.27
N THR A 216 20.37 -5.20 -16.75
CA THR A 216 21.68 -5.59 -16.21
C THR A 216 22.65 -4.41 -16.18
N TYR A 217 22.72 -3.65 -17.28
CA TYR A 217 23.57 -2.46 -17.38
C TYR A 217 23.20 -1.41 -16.34
N VAL A 218 21.92 -1.05 -16.24
CA VAL A 218 21.43 -0.04 -15.29
C VAL A 218 21.67 -0.47 -13.84
N VAL A 219 21.46 -1.75 -13.51
CA VAL A 219 21.70 -2.27 -12.15
C VAL A 219 23.17 -2.12 -11.76
N ASN A 220 24.10 -2.33 -12.69
CA ASN A 220 25.54 -2.32 -12.42
C ASN A 220 26.23 -0.95 -12.58
N LEU A 221 25.55 0.04 -13.16
CA LEU A 221 26.16 1.34 -13.44
C LEU A 221 26.40 2.20 -12.19
N ARG A 222 27.57 2.89 -12.17
CA ARG A 222 28.04 4.01 -11.32
C ARG A 222 27.88 3.83 -9.81
N ASN A 223 26.66 3.62 -9.33
CA ASN A 223 26.30 3.37 -7.93
C ASN A 223 25.48 2.06 -7.81
N PRO A 224 26.08 0.88 -8.08
CA PRO A 224 25.37 -0.41 -8.08
C PRO A 224 24.73 -0.73 -6.72
N THR A 225 25.33 -0.27 -5.63
CA THR A 225 24.77 -0.42 -4.27
C THR A 225 23.48 0.37 -4.09
N PHE A 226 23.40 1.59 -4.62
CA PHE A 226 22.19 2.40 -4.55
C PHE A 226 21.06 1.81 -5.38
N ASN A 227 21.36 1.37 -6.61
CA ASN A 227 20.37 0.72 -7.48
C ASN A 227 19.83 -0.57 -6.85
N LEU A 228 20.72 -1.37 -6.25
CA LEU A 228 20.35 -2.54 -5.47
C LEU A 228 19.40 -2.15 -4.33
N LEU A 229 19.79 -1.21 -3.47
CA LEU A 229 18.95 -0.79 -2.33
C LEU A 229 17.59 -0.23 -2.77
N ALA A 230 17.54 0.56 -3.84
CA ALA A 230 16.31 1.12 -4.38
C ALA A 230 15.37 0.03 -4.92
N LEU A 231 15.89 -0.93 -5.70
CA LEU A 231 15.10 -2.04 -6.23
C LEU A 231 14.67 -3.01 -5.12
N SER A 232 15.56 -3.35 -4.18
CA SER A 232 15.23 -4.15 -3.01
C SER A 232 14.14 -3.49 -2.15
N GLY A 233 14.30 -2.19 -1.89
CA GLY A 233 13.32 -1.39 -1.15
C GLY A 233 11.98 -1.32 -1.87
N LEU A 234 11.99 -1.16 -3.20
CA LEU A 234 10.79 -1.17 -4.04
C LEU A 234 10.07 -2.51 -3.92
N ILE A 235 10.76 -3.63 -4.17
CA ILE A 235 10.17 -4.96 -4.11
C ILE A 235 9.59 -5.22 -2.71
N TRP A 236 10.34 -4.88 -1.65
CA TRP A 236 9.85 -5.14 -0.31
C TRP A 236 8.61 -4.35 0.06
N THR A 237 8.67 -3.05 -0.20
CA THR A 237 7.59 -2.13 0.13
C THR A 237 6.36 -2.40 -0.74
N ALA A 238 6.54 -2.70 -2.03
CA ALA A 238 5.47 -2.97 -2.99
C ALA A 238 4.72 -4.26 -2.63
N THR A 239 5.47 -5.31 -2.31
CA THR A 239 4.89 -6.59 -1.91
C THR A 239 4.13 -6.44 -0.59
N TYR A 240 4.73 -5.75 0.39
CA TYR A 240 4.06 -5.47 1.67
C TYR A 240 2.75 -4.69 1.47
N HIS A 241 2.80 -3.59 0.71
CA HIS A 241 1.63 -2.73 0.47
C HIS A 241 0.51 -3.48 -0.25
N THR A 242 0.87 -4.25 -1.29
CA THR A 242 -0.08 -5.04 -2.07
C THR A 242 -0.72 -6.14 -1.22
N VAL A 243 0.08 -6.96 -0.53
CA VAL A 243 -0.43 -8.08 0.27
C VAL A 243 -1.27 -7.58 1.45
N ASN A 244 -0.76 -6.61 2.22
CA ASN A 244 -1.51 -6.06 3.35
C ASN A 244 -2.78 -5.33 2.88
N GLY A 245 -2.69 -4.60 1.76
CA GLY A 245 -3.84 -3.96 1.11
C GLY A 245 -4.92 -4.96 0.70
N LEU A 246 -4.53 -6.09 0.09
CA LEU A 246 -5.47 -7.16 -0.31
C LEU A 246 -6.12 -7.84 0.90
N LEU A 247 -5.36 -8.11 1.97
CA LEU A 247 -5.93 -8.63 3.21
C LEU A 247 -6.96 -7.65 3.79
N LYS A 248 -6.65 -6.35 3.76
CA LYS A 248 -7.56 -5.28 4.20
C LYS A 248 -8.83 -5.19 3.37
N LEU A 249 -8.70 -5.19 2.04
CA LEU A 249 -9.84 -5.12 1.12
C LEU A 249 -10.79 -6.32 1.28
N ASN A 250 -10.25 -7.48 1.64
CA ASN A 250 -11.00 -8.71 1.84
C ASN A 250 -11.38 -8.99 3.30
N LYS A 251 -11.05 -8.09 4.24
CA LYS A 251 -11.29 -8.25 5.70
C LYS A 251 -10.70 -9.56 6.28
N LYS A 252 -9.54 -9.97 5.77
CA LYS A 252 -8.85 -11.21 6.13
C LYS A 252 -7.69 -10.94 7.10
N PHE A 253 -8.01 -10.72 8.37
CA PHE A 253 -7.02 -10.36 9.41
C PHE A 253 -6.83 -11.38 10.53
N ASN A 254 -7.35 -12.60 10.36
CA ASN A 254 -7.07 -13.66 11.30
C ASN A 254 -5.56 -14.03 11.29
N LYS A 255 -5.10 -14.72 12.34
CA LYS A 255 -3.69 -15.09 12.53
C LYS A 255 -3.10 -15.84 11.32
N ASN A 256 -3.89 -16.73 10.70
CA ASN A 256 -3.45 -17.52 9.55
C ASN A 256 -3.23 -16.66 8.30
N TRP A 257 -4.14 -15.73 8.00
CA TRP A 257 -3.99 -14.81 6.87
C TRP A 257 -2.85 -13.81 7.07
N LYS A 258 -2.64 -13.33 8.30
CA LYS A 258 -1.48 -12.48 8.63
C LYS A 258 -0.16 -13.23 8.43
N ARG A 259 -0.08 -14.50 8.88
CA ARG A 259 1.09 -15.38 8.64
C ARG A 259 1.31 -15.67 7.17
N PHE A 260 0.26 -16.02 6.44
CA PHE A 260 0.30 -16.22 5.00
C PHE A 260 0.81 -14.97 4.27
N GLY A 261 0.29 -13.79 4.64
CA GLY A 261 0.73 -12.52 4.08
C GLY A 261 2.22 -12.27 4.32
N LEU A 262 2.72 -12.50 5.54
CA LEU A 262 4.15 -12.39 5.84
C LEU A 262 5.00 -13.39 5.06
N ALA A 263 4.55 -14.64 4.91
CA ALA A 263 5.24 -15.65 4.11
C ALA A 263 5.31 -15.23 2.63
N MET A 264 4.20 -14.78 2.06
CA MET A 264 4.13 -14.28 0.68
C MET A 264 5.04 -13.09 0.45
N ILE A 265 5.10 -12.16 1.41
CA ILE A 265 6.08 -11.08 1.38
C ILE A 265 7.47 -11.73 1.32
N ASN A 266 7.94 -12.38 2.37
CA ASN A 266 9.30 -12.92 2.43
C ASN A 266 9.69 -13.81 1.23
N ILE A 267 8.78 -14.57 0.64
CA ILE A 267 9.04 -15.36 -0.58
C ILE A 267 9.29 -14.45 -1.78
N VAL A 268 8.34 -13.56 -2.12
CA VAL A 268 8.41 -12.75 -3.33
C VAL A 268 9.63 -11.84 -3.34
N GLY A 269 9.95 -11.18 -2.23
CA GLY A 269 11.15 -10.33 -2.23
C GLY A 269 12.44 -11.11 -2.04
N SER A 270 12.46 -12.32 -1.47
CA SER A 270 13.68 -13.16 -1.53
C SER A 270 13.97 -13.59 -2.97
N LEU A 271 12.94 -13.98 -3.72
CA LEU A 271 13.06 -14.21 -5.16
C LEU A 271 13.49 -12.92 -5.89
N GLY A 272 12.89 -11.78 -5.55
CA GLY A 272 13.29 -10.49 -6.08
C GLY A 272 14.78 -10.16 -5.85
N MET A 273 15.28 -10.40 -4.63
CA MET A 273 16.69 -10.24 -4.30
C MET A 273 17.57 -11.19 -5.13
N LEU A 274 17.15 -12.44 -5.30
CA LEU A 274 17.88 -13.41 -6.12
C LEU A 274 17.91 -13.00 -7.60
N SER A 275 16.80 -12.48 -8.14
CA SER A 275 16.75 -11.92 -9.50
C SER A 275 17.73 -10.75 -9.67
N ILE A 276 17.70 -9.77 -8.75
CA ILE A 276 18.64 -8.64 -8.78
C ILE A 276 20.09 -9.12 -8.64
N TYR A 277 20.34 -10.13 -7.80
CA TYR A 277 21.65 -10.73 -7.66
C TYR A 277 22.15 -11.33 -8.98
N TYR A 278 21.30 -12.04 -9.72
CA TYR A 278 21.66 -12.55 -11.04
C TYR A 278 22.00 -11.43 -12.03
N PHE A 279 21.19 -10.37 -12.09
CA PHE A 279 21.53 -9.20 -12.91
C PHE A 279 22.84 -8.52 -12.46
N LYS A 280 23.16 -8.55 -11.17
CA LYS A 280 24.39 -7.95 -10.65
C LYS A 280 25.65 -8.76 -11.03
N ILE A 281 25.58 -10.09 -10.99
CA ILE A 281 26.75 -10.95 -11.28
C ILE A 281 26.98 -11.17 -12.77
N ASP A 282 25.99 -10.87 -13.62
CA ASP A 282 26.08 -10.97 -15.08
C ASP A 282 26.89 -9.80 -15.67
N SER A 283 28.19 -9.76 -15.33
CA SER A 283 29.10 -8.68 -15.69
C SER A 283 29.58 -8.71 -17.14
N ASP A 284 29.34 -9.79 -17.86
CA ASP A 284 29.76 -9.95 -19.25
C ASP A 284 29.08 -8.91 -20.16
N ILE A 285 27.89 -8.45 -19.77
CA ILE A 285 27.09 -7.40 -20.43
C ILE A 285 27.67 -5.99 -20.18
N ILE A 286 28.48 -5.78 -19.14
CA ILE A 286 29.07 -4.47 -18.84
C ILE A 286 30.24 -4.16 -19.79
N ASN A 287 30.89 -5.20 -20.32
CA ASN A 287 32.01 -5.09 -21.26
C ASN A 287 31.57 -5.19 -22.73
N LEU A 288 30.34 -4.77 -23.05
CA LEU A 288 29.81 -4.85 -24.43
C LEU A 288 30.72 -4.15 -25.45
N GLY A 289 31.39 -3.06 -25.05
CA GLY A 289 32.21 -2.25 -25.96
C GLY A 289 31.40 -1.70 -27.15
N GLY A 290 31.93 -0.69 -27.85
CA GLY A 290 31.31 -0.22 -29.09
C GLY A 290 29.99 0.55 -28.91
N TYR A 291 28.99 0.24 -29.74
CA TYR A 291 27.77 1.06 -29.92
C TYR A 291 26.80 0.97 -28.73
N LEU A 292 26.54 -0.24 -28.21
CA LEU A 292 25.55 -0.43 -27.14
C LEU A 292 25.95 0.24 -25.83
N ASP A 293 27.24 0.19 -25.47
CA ASP A 293 27.73 0.88 -24.28
C ASP A 293 27.65 2.41 -24.43
N LYS A 294 27.92 2.95 -25.62
CA LYS A 294 27.72 4.39 -25.91
C LYS A 294 26.24 4.79 -25.84
N THR A 295 25.36 3.99 -26.42
CA THR A 295 23.91 4.24 -26.37
C THR A 295 23.41 4.17 -24.92
N PHE A 296 23.81 3.15 -24.17
CA PHE A 296 23.35 2.98 -22.79
C PHE A 296 23.93 4.03 -21.83
N SER A 297 25.19 4.43 -22.01
CA SER A 297 25.80 5.50 -21.22
C SER A 297 25.17 6.88 -21.49
N ASN A 298 24.70 7.13 -22.72
CA ASN A 298 23.94 8.35 -23.04
C ASN A 298 22.65 8.47 -22.20
N TYR A 299 21.98 7.34 -21.90
CA TYR A 299 20.81 7.34 -21.00
C TYR A 299 21.09 7.85 -19.59
N LEU A 300 22.32 7.72 -19.14
CA LEU A 300 22.71 7.93 -17.75
C LEU A 300 23.44 9.26 -17.57
N ASN A 301 24.23 9.66 -18.57
CA ASN A 301 24.91 10.95 -18.61
C ASN A 301 23.92 12.13 -18.73
N THR A 302 22.79 11.92 -19.39
CA THR A 302 21.75 12.96 -19.58
C THR A 302 21.11 13.40 -18.25
N PHE A 303 21.18 12.60 -17.20
CA PHE A 303 20.47 12.86 -15.95
C PHE A 303 21.31 12.90 -14.67
N TRP A 304 22.65 12.88 -14.77
CA TRP A 304 23.56 13.04 -13.62
C TRP A 304 23.21 12.18 -12.37
N ILE A 305 22.77 10.92 -12.56
CA ILE A 305 22.48 9.96 -11.47
C ILE A 305 23.21 8.64 -11.67
#